data_AF-A0A4Q6AWD9-F1
#
_entry.id   AF-A0A4Q6AWD9-F1
#
_cell.length_a   1.000
_cell.length_b   1.000
_cell.length_c   1.000
_cell.angle_alpha   90.00
_cell.angle_beta   90.00
_cell.angle_gamma   90.00
#
_symmetry.space_group_name_H-M   'P 1'
#
loop_
_entity.id
_entity.type
_entity.pdbx_description
1 polymer ?
#
loop_
_entity_poly.entity_id
_entity_poly.type
_entity_poly.pdbx_seq_one_letter_code
_entity_poly.pdbx_strand_id
1 'polypeptide(L)'
;MNRARQLSKVQHVDLEEAAMNLLSSELDEFVGISVTLSKSFGFLQSRVKSEFPKDCGKCRKSYKSFEEFYYGTDEIERGTICYPTLGEEFYLHRNCKSPCESTLVVVFNDRRDDSVLGCKRRDIFQNCLDRLEEKLSLASKEARILLFTLLTKKIKLQQSIKLKQKMTLLGNIKAVKG
;
A
#
# COMPACT_ATOMS: atom_id res chain seq x y z
N MET A 1 21.89 -3.72 -31.95
CA MET A 1 21.14 -3.07 -30.85
C MET A 1 20.68 -4.00 -29.70
N ASN A 2 20.84 -5.34 -29.76
CA ASN A 2 20.26 -6.24 -28.74
C ASN A 2 21.17 -6.65 -27.57
N ARG A 3 22.50 -6.60 -27.72
CA ARG A 3 23.44 -7.15 -26.72
C ARG A 3 23.58 -6.29 -25.45
N ALA A 4 23.60 -4.96 -25.60
CA ALA A 4 23.66 -4.02 -24.46
C ALA A 4 22.39 -4.06 -23.60
N ARG A 5 21.22 -4.25 -24.22
CA ARG A 5 19.93 -4.38 -23.53
C ARG A 5 19.74 -5.73 -22.84
N GLN A 6 20.39 -6.78 -23.33
CA GLN A 6 20.46 -8.07 -22.65
C GLN A 6 21.41 -8.02 -21.45
N LEU A 7 22.59 -7.41 -21.60
CA LEU A 7 23.56 -7.25 -20.51
C LEU A 7 22.99 -6.44 -19.34
N SER A 8 22.29 -5.33 -19.61
CA SER A 8 21.65 -4.52 -18.56
C SER A 8 20.51 -5.26 -17.86
N LYS A 9 19.79 -6.13 -18.57
CA LYS A 9 18.71 -6.95 -18.00
C LYS A 9 19.24 -8.07 -17.12
N VAL A 10 20.35 -8.71 -17.49
CA VAL A 10 21.00 -9.77 -16.70
C VAL A 10 21.57 -9.18 -15.40
N GLN A 11 22.32 -8.08 -15.49
CA GLN A 11 22.85 -7.38 -14.29
C GLN A 11 21.75 -6.93 -13.32
N HIS A 12 20.58 -6.54 -13.84
CA HIS A 12 19.43 -6.15 -13.02
C HIS A 12 18.78 -7.36 -12.32
N VAL A 13 18.76 -8.54 -12.95
CA VAL A 13 18.24 -9.77 -12.34
C VAL A 13 19.16 -10.22 -11.20
N ASP A 14 20.47 -10.18 -11.42
CA ASP A 14 21.47 -10.57 -10.41
C ASP A 14 21.40 -9.66 -9.18
N LEU A 15 21.19 -8.36 -9.38
CA LEU A 15 21.05 -7.39 -8.29
C LEU A 15 19.76 -7.58 -7.48
N GLU A 16 18.63 -7.87 -8.16
CA GLU A 16 17.38 -8.18 -7.47
C GLU A 16 17.49 -9.45 -6.62
N GLU A 17 18.12 -10.50 -7.16
CA GLU A 17 18.32 -11.76 -6.43
C GLU A 17 19.24 -11.57 -5.21
N ALA A 18 20.35 -10.85 -5.38
CA ALA A 18 21.24 -10.51 -4.28
C ALA A 18 20.53 -9.72 -3.18
N ALA A 19 19.73 -8.72 -3.56
CA ALA A 19 18.94 -7.92 -2.61
C ALA A 19 17.84 -8.74 -1.93
N MET A 20 17.17 -9.64 -2.65
CA MET A 20 16.18 -10.56 -2.08
C MET A 20 16.78 -11.50 -1.05
N ASN A 21 17.95 -12.08 -1.36
CA ASN A 21 18.67 -12.96 -0.43
C ASN A 21 19.15 -12.20 0.81
N LEU A 22 19.65 -10.97 0.61
CA LEU A 22 20.11 -10.11 1.70
C LEU A 22 18.98 -9.75 2.69
N LEU A 23 17.79 -9.42 2.18
CA LEU A 23 16.70 -8.81 2.95
C LEU A 23 15.51 -9.74 3.22
N SER A 24 15.59 -11.03 2.91
CA SER A 24 14.41 -11.90 2.83
C SER A 24 13.52 -11.86 4.09
N SER A 25 14.13 -11.93 5.28
CA SER A 25 13.45 -11.88 6.58
C SER A 25 12.72 -10.57 6.82
N GLU A 26 13.39 -9.44 6.60
CA GLU A 26 12.85 -8.11 6.78
C GLU A 26 11.72 -7.83 5.79
N LEU A 27 11.87 -8.28 4.55
CA LEU A 27 10.82 -8.17 3.54
C LEU A 27 9.58 -8.96 3.97
N ASP A 28 9.74 -10.18 4.51
CA ASP A 28 8.60 -10.98 5.00
C ASP A 28 7.92 -10.33 6.20
N GLU A 29 8.69 -9.81 7.15
CA GLU A 29 8.15 -9.12 8.31
C GLU A 29 7.42 -7.83 7.91
N PHE A 30 8.02 -6.99 7.06
CA PHE A 30 7.41 -5.78 6.54
C PHE A 30 6.07 -6.08 5.86
N VAL A 31 6.03 -7.12 5.05
CA VAL A 31 4.85 -7.55 4.30
C VAL A 31 3.77 -8.09 5.24
N GLY A 32 4.16 -8.87 6.25
CA GLY A 32 3.27 -9.33 7.32
C GLY A 32 2.61 -8.18 8.09
N ILE A 33 3.40 -7.19 8.51
CA ILE A 33 2.88 -5.99 9.18
C ILE A 33 1.97 -5.20 8.25
N SER A 34 2.38 -4.97 6.99
CA SER A 34 1.59 -4.21 6.01
C SER A 34 0.22 -4.81 5.76
N VAL A 35 0.14 -6.14 5.69
CA VAL A 35 -1.12 -6.86 5.56
C VAL A 35 -2.00 -6.74 6.80
N THR A 36 -1.41 -6.77 7.99
CA THR A 36 -2.15 -6.58 9.24
C THR A 36 -2.73 -5.17 9.30
N LEU A 37 -1.91 -4.16 9.03
CA LEU A 37 -2.32 -2.76 9.02
C LEU A 37 -3.36 -2.45 7.93
N SER A 38 -3.29 -3.09 6.76
CA SER A 38 -4.30 -2.92 5.70
C SER A 38 -5.71 -3.36 6.09
N LYS A 39 -5.85 -4.13 7.19
CA LYS A 39 -7.14 -4.58 7.71
C LYS A 39 -7.72 -3.61 8.75
N SER A 40 -6.92 -2.68 9.28
CA SER A 40 -7.36 -1.76 10.33
C SER A 40 -7.50 -0.33 9.80
N PHE A 41 -8.72 0.20 9.77
CA PHE A 41 -8.97 1.62 9.56
C PHE A 41 -8.68 2.48 10.80
N GLY A 42 -8.53 1.87 11.98
CA GLY A 42 -8.40 2.59 13.25
C GLY A 42 -7.28 3.64 13.25
N PHE A 43 -6.16 3.36 12.58
CA PHE A 43 -5.10 4.34 12.41
C PHE A 43 -5.55 5.56 11.58
N LEU A 44 -6.14 5.33 10.39
CA LEU A 44 -6.64 6.40 9.51
C LEU A 44 -7.76 7.20 10.16
N GLN A 45 -8.70 6.52 10.84
CA GLN A 45 -9.86 7.13 11.48
C GLN A 45 -9.46 8.13 12.58
N SER A 46 -8.44 7.80 13.39
CA SER A 46 -7.95 8.69 14.46
C SER A 46 -7.31 10.00 13.97
N ARG A 47 -6.96 10.08 12.68
CA ARG A 47 -6.28 11.24 12.06
C ARG A 47 -7.17 12.00 11.09
N VAL A 48 -8.41 11.54 10.86
CA VAL A 48 -9.39 12.24 10.04
C VAL A 48 -9.68 13.59 10.69
N LYS A 49 -9.43 14.68 9.96
CA LYS A 49 -9.81 16.04 10.36
C LYS A 49 -11.23 16.38 9.93
N SER A 50 -11.67 15.82 8.80
CA SER A 50 -13.02 16.07 8.29
C SER A 50 -14.09 15.49 9.23
N GLU A 51 -15.12 16.30 9.50
CA GLU A 51 -16.28 15.83 10.26
C GLU A 51 -17.15 14.88 9.42
N PHE A 52 -17.80 13.95 10.12
CA PHE A 52 -18.81 13.05 9.58
C PHE A 52 -20.13 13.26 10.34
N PRO A 53 -21.31 13.16 9.68
CA PRO A 53 -21.52 12.61 8.35
C PRO A 53 -21.05 13.53 7.21
N LYS A 54 -20.63 12.91 6.11
CA LYS A 54 -20.23 13.61 4.89
C LYS A 54 -21.26 13.35 3.80
N ASP A 55 -21.81 14.42 3.24
CA ASP A 55 -22.82 14.33 2.19
C ASP A 55 -22.25 14.65 0.82
N CYS A 56 -22.66 13.88 -0.19
CA CYS A 56 -22.36 14.23 -1.58
C CYS A 56 -23.21 15.43 -2.01
N GLY A 57 -22.56 16.53 -2.39
CA GLY A 57 -23.25 17.74 -2.85
C GLY A 57 -24.14 17.52 -4.09
N LYS A 58 -23.83 16.52 -4.93
CA LYS A 58 -24.58 16.20 -6.15
C LYS A 58 -25.76 15.25 -5.93
N CYS A 59 -25.54 14.08 -5.31
CA CYS A 59 -26.59 13.06 -5.14
C CYS A 59 -27.16 12.95 -3.72
N ARG A 60 -26.72 13.79 -2.79
CA ARG A 60 -27.15 13.81 -1.38
C ARG A 60 -26.91 12.52 -0.58
N LYS A 61 -26.19 11.54 -1.13
CA LYS A 61 -25.77 10.35 -0.38
C LYS A 61 -24.95 10.77 0.84
N SER A 62 -25.33 10.27 2.01
CA SER A 62 -24.69 10.55 3.29
C SER A 62 -23.82 9.37 3.71
N TYR A 63 -22.56 9.63 4.02
CA TYR A 63 -21.61 8.68 4.59
C TYR A 63 -21.47 9.00 6.09
N LYS A 64 -21.82 8.08 6.98
CA LYS A 64 -21.87 8.34 8.43
C LYS A 64 -20.52 8.23 9.13
N SER A 65 -19.57 7.54 8.52
CA SER A 65 -18.21 7.40 9.02
C SER A 65 -17.19 7.43 7.88
N PHE A 66 -15.91 7.51 8.25
CA PHE A 66 -14.82 7.41 7.30
C PHE A 66 -14.81 6.07 6.55
N GLU A 67 -15.11 4.97 7.24
CA GLU A 67 -15.18 3.63 6.66
C GLU A 67 -16.30 3.55 5.62
N GLU A 68 -17.48 4.06 5.96
CA GLU A 68 -18.60 4.12 5.01
C GLU A 68 -18.24 4.98 3.79
N PHE A 69 -17.56 6.10 4.00
CA PHE A 69 -17.05 6.93 2.91
C PHE A 69 -16.06 6.16 2.04
N TYR A 70 -15.05 5.54 2.64
CA TYR A 70 -13.96 4.88 1.92
C TYR A 70 -14.47 3.72 1.05
N TYR A 71 -15.32 2.85 1.61
CA TYR A 71 -15.91 1.71 0.90
C TYR A 71 -17.10 2.09 0.00
N GLY A 72 -17.77 3.18 0.34
CA GLY A 72 -18.93 3.71 -0.37
C GLY A 72 -18.59 4.56 -1.60
N THR A 73 -17.30 4.82 -1.85
CA THR A 73 -16.76 5.64 -2.94
C THR A 73 -15.69 4.89 -3.73
N ASP A 74 -15.43 5.34 -4.95
CA ASP A 74 -14.43 4.77 -5.85
C ASP A 74 -13.12 5.55 -5.77
N GLU A 75 -12.01 4.83 -5.94
CA GLU A 75 -10.68 5.45 -5.93
C GLU A 75 -10.44 6.29 -7.20
N ILE A 76 -9.60 7.32 -7.06
CA ILE A 76 -9.15 8.16 -8.17
C ILE A 76 -7.64 7.97 -8.31
N GLU A 77 -7.14 8.02 -9.53
CA GLU A 77 -5.69 8.03 -9.78
C GLU A 77 -5.04 9.20 -9.00
N ARG A 78 -4.00 8.90 -8.21
CA ARG A 78 -3.37 9.86 -7.30
C ARG A 78 -4.34 10.51 -6.30
N GLY A 79 -5.38 9.78 -5.87
CA GLY A 79 -6.42 10.31 -4.99
C GLY A 79 -5.93 10.84 -3.64
N THR A 80 -4.75 10.43 -3.15
CA THR A 80 -4.16 11.04 -1.94
C THR A 80 -3.08 12.05 -2.32
N ILE A 81 -3.32 13.32 -1.98
CA ILE A 81 -2.43 14.44 -2.32
C ILE A 81 -2.12 15.23 -1.04
N CYS A 82 -0.87 15.66 -0.88
CA CYS A 82 -0.52 16.74 0.03
C CYS A 82 -0.24 17.99 -0.81
N TYR A 83 -0.79 19.13 -0.41
CA TYR A 83 -0.54 20.42 -1.05
C TYR A 83 0.41 21.22 -0.16
N PRO A 84 1.73 21.23 -0.42
CA PRO A 84 2.71 21.83 0.50
C PRO A 84 2.46 23.32 0.75
N THR A 85 1.81 24.01 -0.19
CA THR A 85 1.45 25.43 -0.09
C THR A 85 0.24 25.70 0.81
N LEU A 86 -0.55 24.69 1.16
CA LEU A 86 -1.74 24.79 2.00
C LEU A 86 -1.51 24.25 3.42
N GLY A 87 -0.36 23.63 3.68
CA GLY A 87 0.03 23.04 4.96
C GLY A 87 0.50 21.59 4.83
N GLU A 88 0.64 20.91 5.96
CA GLU A 88 1.09 19.51 6.03
C GLU A 88 -0.06 18.49 5.95
N GLU A 89 -1.26 18.95 5.62
CA GLU A 89 -2.45 18.12 5.55
C GLU A 89 -2.46 17.22 4.31
N PHE A 90 -3.11 16.07 4.45
CA PHE A 90 -3.32 15.12 3.37
C PHE A 90 -4.79 15.09 2.96
N TYR A 91 -5.04 15.09 1.66
CA TYR A 91 -6.35 15.15 1.05
C TYR A 91 -6.61 13.85 0.28
N LEU A 92 -7.61 13.08 0.72
CA LEU A 92 -8.09 11.88 0.03
C LEU A 92 -9.30 12.23 -0.82
N HIS A 93 -9.08 12.29 -2.12
CA HIS A 93 -10.06 12.46 -3.17
C HIS A 93 -10.59 11.08 -3.60
N ARG A 94 -11.91 10.94 -3.58
CA ARG A 94 -12.63 9.73 -4.03
C ARG A 94 -13.89 10.13 -4.76
N ASN A 95 -14.32 9.34 -5.74
CA ASN A 95 -15.55 9.62 -6.49
C ASN A 95 -16.75 8.94 -5.83
N CYS A 96 -17.86 9.66 -5.74
CA CYS A 96 -19.14 9.02 -5.42
C CYS A 96 -19.42 7.94 -6.47
N LYS A 97 -19.90 6.78 -6.04
CA LYS A 97 -20.23 5.68 -6.96
C LYS A 97 -21.21 6.12 -8.05
N SER A 98 -21.11 5.45 -9.20
CA SER A 98 -22.02 5.61 -10.34
C SER A 98 -23.49 5.50 -9.90
N PRO A 99 -24.42 6.32 -10.45
CA PRO A 99 -24.24 7.27 -11.57
C PRO A 99 -23.81 8.69 -11.16
N CYS A 100 -23.43 8.92 -9.90
CA CYS A 100 -23.17 10.28 -9.42
C CYS A 100 -21.80 10.80 -9.88
N GLU A 101 -20.73 10.07 -9.58
CA GLU A 101 -19.34 10.34 -9.99
C GLU A 101 -18.75 11.68 -9.50
N SER A 102 -19.44 12.41 -8.61
CA SER A 102 -18.92 13.62 -7.99
C SER A 102 -17.71 13.31 -7.10
N THR A 103 -16.65 14.09 -7.23
CA THR A 103 -15.48 13.98 -6.34
C THR A 103 -15.81 14.51 -4.95
N LEU A 104 -15.43 13.76 -3.92
CA LEU A 104 -15.48 14.10 -2.52
C LEU A 104 -14.07 14.08 -1.94
N VAL A 105 -13.84 14.87 -0.89
CA VAL A 105 -12.52 15.01 -0.27
C VAL A 105 -12.60 14.82 1.24
N VAL A 106 -11.73 13.98 1.79
CA VAL A 106 -11.50 13.85 3.25
C VAL A 106 -10.09 14.34 3.57
N VAL A 107 -9.97 15.15 4.61
CA VAL A 107 -8.70 15.74 5.07
C VAL A 107 -8.19 14.97 6.30
N PHE A 108 -6.87 14.75 6.35
CA PHE A 108 -6.17 14.11 7.46
C PHE A 108 -5.03 15.01 7.93
N ASN A 109 -4.77 15.01 9.23
CA ASN A 109 -3.63 15.74 9.82
C ASN A 109 -2.30 15.01 9.61
N ASP A 110 -2.33 13.69 9.44
CA ASP A 110 -1.14 12.87 9.19
C ASP A 110 -1.54 11.54 8.53
N ARG A 111 -0.65 11.00 7.71
CA ARG A 111 -0.75 9.67 7.09
C ARG A 111 0.11 8.60 7.79
N ARG A 112 0.91 8.97 8.80
CA ARG A 112 1.88 8.09 9.46
C ARG A 112 1.26 7.30 10.60
N ASP A 113 1.31 5.99 10.46
CA ASP A 113 0.85 5.06 11.49
C ASP A 113 1.78 5.05 12.71
N ASP A 114 1.43 5.75 13.77
CA ASP A 114 2.24 5.83 15.00
C ASP A 114 1.93 4.72 16.01
N SER A 115 1.15 3.70 15.62
CA SER A 115 1.10 2.47 16.39
C SER A 115 2.47 1.78 16.43
N VAL A 116 2.67 0.89 17.41
CA VAL A 116 3.89 0.07 17.50
C VAL A 116 4.19 -0.65 16.18
N LEU A 117 3.16 -1.18 15.50
CA LEU A 117 3.31 -1.83 14.21
C LEU A 117 3.68 -0.85 13.10
N GLY A 118 3.06 0.33 13.08
CA GLY A 118 3.33 1.37 12.10
C GLY A 118 4.75 1.94 12.21
N CYS A 119 5.26 2.14 13.43
CA CYS A 119 6.65 2.48 13.72
C CYS A 119 7.60 1.37 13.27
N LYS A 120 7.37 0.13 13.74
CA LYS A 120 8.19 -1.03 13.39
C LYS A 120 8.31 -1.23 11.88
N ARG A 121 7.21 -1.05 11.13
CA ARG A 121 7.22 -1.12 9.66
C ARG A 121 8.16 -0.08 9.03
N ARG A 122 8.21 1.15 9.58
CA ARG A 122 9.12 2.20 9.09
C ARG A 122 10.56 1.87 9.40
N ASP A 123 10.83 1.37 10.61
CA ASP A 123 12.19 1.00 11.02
C ASP A 123 12.74 -0.13 10.15
N ILE A 124 11.93 -1.16 9.86
CA ILE A 124 12.30 -2.23 8.94
C ILE A 124 12.59 -1.68 7.53
N PHE A 125 11.75 -0.77 7.03
CA PHE A 125 11.98 -0.16 5.72
C PHE A 125 13.30 0.60 5.66
N GLN A 126 13.61 1.38 6.70
CA GLN A 126 14.85 2.14 6.77
C GLN A 126 16.06 1.21 6.87
N ASN A 127 16.02 0.20 7.74
CA ASN A 127 17.07 -0.82 7.84
C ASN A 127 17.32 -1.54 6.50
N CYS A 128 16.26 -1.88 5.76
CA CYS A 128 16.40 -2.42 4.41
C CYS A 128 17.11 -1.46 3.45
N LEU A 129 16.78 -0.17 3.48
CA LEU A 129 17.46 0.83 2.65
C LEU A 129 18.95 0.93 3.01
N ASP A 130 19.26 1.08 4.30
CA ASP A 130 20.63 1.23 4.79
C ASP A 130 21.48 0.01 4.37
N ARG A 131 20.92 -1.21 4.50
CA ARG A 131 21.60 -2.44 4.07
C ARG A 131 21.82 -2.51 2.56
N LEU A 132 20.89 -2.01 1.74
CA LEU A 132 21.08 -1.96 0.27
C LEU A 132 22.16 -0.95 -0.11
N GLU A 133 22.16 0.22 0.51
CA GLU A 133 23.17 1.25 0.29
C GLU A 133 24.56 0.76 0.72
N GLU A 134 24.68 0.15 1.90
CA GLU A 134 25.96 -0.31 2.43
C GLU A 134 26.49 -1.59 1.75
N LYS A 135 25.65 -2.62 1.61
CA LYS A 135 26.11 -3.96 1.21
C LYS A 135 26.15 -4.16 -0.30
N LEU A 136 25.33 -3.41 -1.04
CA LEU A 136 25.28 -3.45 -2.50
C LEU A 136 25.82 -2.17 -3.15
N SER A 137 26.28 -1.20 -2.34
CA SER A 137 26.87 0.08 -2.81
C SER A 137 25.93 0.84 -3.75
N LEU A 138 24.63 0.78 -3.47
CA LEU A 138 23.60 1.45 -4.28
C LEU A 138 23.44 2.90 -3.86
N ALA A 139 23.21 3.79 -4.84
CA ALA A 139 22.78 5.14 -4.54
C ALA A 139 21.38 5.11 -3.91
N SER A 140 21.08 6.04 -2.98
CA SER A 140 19.82 6.02 -2.23
C SER A 140 18.55 5.94 -3.09
N LYS A 141 18.55 6.63 -4.24
CA LYS A 141 17.45 6.56 -5.21
C LYS A 141 17.27 5.15 -5.80
N GLU A 142 18.37 4.48 -6.13
CA GLU A 142 18.38 3.13 -6.70
C GLU A 142 17.98 2.09 -5.67
N ALA A 143 18.54 2.17 -4.45
CA ALA A 143 18.14 1.34 -3.32
C ALA A 143 16.64 1.43 -3.05
N ARG A 144 16.08 2.65 -3.09
CA ARG A 144 14.64 2.89 -2.89
C ARG A 144 13.79 2.28 -4.00
N ILE A 145 14.16 2.45 -5.27
CA ILE A 145 13.45 1.85 -6.41
C ILE A 145 13.47 0.33 -6.32
N LEU A 146 14.64 -0.24 -6.02
CA LEU A 146 14.82 -1.69 -5.87
C LEU A 146 13.96 -2.22 -4.72
N LEU A 147 14.05 -1.63 -3.53
CA LEU A 147 13.27 -2.02 -2.37
C LEU A 147 11.75 -1.96 -2.65
N PHE A 148 11.26 -0.90 -3.29
CA PHE A 148 9.85 -0.82 -3.69
C PHE A 148 9.45 -1.93 -4.67
N THR A 149 10.33 -2.28 -5.60
CA THR A 149 10.11 -3.37 -6.56
C THR A 149 9.98 -4.71 -5.83
N LEU A 150 10.90 -5.01 -4.90
CA LEU A 150 10.88 -6.24 -4.12
C LEU A 150 9.64 -6.35 -3.23
N LEU A 151 9.32 -5.27 -2.50
CA LEU A 151 8.12 -5.20 -1.65
C LEU A 151 6.85 -5.39 -2.46
N THR A 152 6.73 -4.73 -3.62
CA THR A 152 5.57 -4.88 -4.51
C THR A 152 5.41 -6.33 -4.97
N LYS A 153 6.52 -6.99 -5.34
CA LYS A 153 6.52 -8.41 -5.74
C LYS A 153 6.08 -9.32 -4.58
N LYS A 154 6.64 -9.14 -3.38
CA LYS A 154 6.25 -9.96 -2.20
C LYS A 154 4.79 -9.74 -1.80
N ILE A 155 4.28 -8.50 -1.81
CA ILE A 155 2.87 -8.22 -1.50
C ILE A 155 1.94 -8.93 -2.51
N LYS A 156 2.21 -8.80 -3.82
CA LYS A 156 1.43 -9.48 -4.86
C LYS A 156 1.46 -11.00 -4.71
N LEU A 157 2.63 -11.56 -4.42
CA LEU A 157 2.78 -12.99 -4.18
C LEU A 157 1.93 -13.43 -2.99
N GLN A 158 2.00 -12.73 -1.86
CA GLN A 158 1.23 -13.05 -0.66
C GLN A 158 -0.29 -12.94 -0.89
N GLN A 159 -0.75 -11.95 -1.66
CA GLN A 159 -2.15 -11.83 -2.07
C GLN A 159 -2.59 -13.01 -2.94
N SER A 160 -1.75 -13.44 -3.89
CA SER A 160 -2.04 -14.58 -4.76
C SER A 160 -2.14 -15.91 -3.99
N ILE A 161 -1.27 -16.12 -2.99
CA ILE A 161 -1.26 -17.30 -2.13
C ILE A 161 -2.57 -17.37 -1.33
N LYS A 162 -2.98 -16.25 -0.72
CA LYS A 162 -4.24 -16.17 0.02
C LYS A 162 -5.47 -16.44 -0.84
N LEU A 163 -5.48 -15.94 -2.08
CA LEU A 163 -6.58 -16.19 -3.02
C LEU A 163 -6.67 -17.69 -3.34
N LYS A 164 -5.54 -18.34 -3.64
CA LYS A 164 -5.48 -19.79 -3.90
C LYS A 164 -5.97 -20.60 -2.70
N GLN A 165 -5.49 -20.30 -1.49
CA GLN A 165 -5.93 -20.97 -0.26
C GLN A 165 -7.44 -20.85 -0.02
N LYS A 166 -8.01 -19.66 -0.24
CA LYS A 166 -9.46 -19.43 -0.14
C LYS A 166 -10.26 -20.24 -1.16
N MET A 167 -9.77 -20.34 -2.40
CA MET A 167 -10.41 -21.15 -3.44
C MET A 167 -10.36 -22.65 -3.13
N THR A 168 -9.25 -23.16 -2.60
CA THR A 168 -9.12 -24.57 -2.17
C THR A 168 -10.08 -24.91 -1.03
N LEU A 169 -10.20 -24.02 -0.03
CA LEU A 169 -11.14 -24.19 1.08
C LEU A 169 -12.61 -24.22 0.59
N LEU A 170 -12.97 -23.34 -0.34
CA LEU A 170 -14.32 -23.31 -0.92
C LEU A 170 -14.61 -24.52 -1.82
N GLY A 171 -13.60 -25.04 -2.53
CA GLY A 171 -13.72 -26.27 -3.31
C GLY A 171 -13.95 -27.50 -2.44
N ASN A 172 -13.23 -27.61 -1.32
CA ASN A 172 -13.40 -28.71 -0.37
C ASN A 172 -14.77 -28.67 0.34
N ILE A 173 -15.31 -27.49 0.64
CA ILE A 173 -16.65 -27.35 1.23
C ILE A 173 -17.74 -27.82 0.25
N LYS A 174 -17.56 -27.63 -1.06
CA LYS A 174 -18.51 -28.13 -2.09
C LYS A 174 -18.42 -29.64 -2.28
N ALA A 175 -17.23 -30.24 -2.12
CA ALA A 175 -17.03 -31.69 -2.24
C ALA A 175 -17.57 -32.50 -1.05
N VAL A 176 -17.72 -31.89 0.14
CA VAL A 176 -18.24 -32.54 1.36
C VAL A 176 -19.78 -32.49 1.44
N LYS A 177 -20.44 -31.72 0.57
CA LYS A 177 -21.91 -31.57 0.53
C LYS A 177 -22.55 -32.20 -0.72
N GLY A 178 -21.81 -33.02 -1.46
CA GLY A 178 -22.26 -33.73 -2.67
C GLY A 178 -22.36 -35.23 -2.43
#